data_AF-A0A7X9AHL1-F1
#
_entry.id   AF-A0A7X9AHL1-F1
#
_cell.length_a   1.000
_cell.length_b   1.000
_cell.length_c   1.000
_cell.angle_alpha   90.00
_cell.angle_beta   90.00
_cell.angle_gamma   90.00
#
_symmetry.space_group_name_H-M   'P 1'
#
loop_
_entity.id
_entity.type
_entity.pdbx_description
1 polymer ?
#
loop_
_entity_poly.entity_id
_entity_poly.type
_entity_poly.pdbx_seq_one_letter_code
_entity_poly.pdbx_strand_id
1 'polypeptide(L)'
;MNIAFLSINEVAKQLDLPAHTLRYWEKQFPASIKPATGAGGRRYYRPETISALKRIKTLLYDHGMTIAGVKKLIKDGQFINTDITTSSENSIDSKLSKSSESFIPSNTDIDKTIDLLEQARAILNP
;
A
#
# COMPACT_ATOMS: atom_id res chain seq x y z
N MET A 1 13.96 0.70 -22.27
CA MET A 1 13.01 0.37 -21.18
C MET A 1 12.38 1.70 -20.76
N ASN A 2 11.06 1.87 -20.89
CA ASN A 2 10.43 3.20 -20.82
C ASN A 2 10.72 3.92 -19.50
N ILE A 3 11.39 5.07 -19.59
CA ILE A 3 11.57 6.03 -18.50
C ILE A 3 10.24 6.77 -18.35
N ALA A 4 9.23 6.10 -17.79
CA ALA A 4 7.88 6.62 -17.72
C ALA A 4 7.68 7.48 -16.46
N PHE A 5 7.20 8.69 -16.66
CA PHE A 5 6.69 9.57 -15.62
C PHE A 5 5.17 9.39 -15.57
N LEU A 6 4.67 8.64 -14.58
CA LEU A 6 3.23 8.37 -14.47
C LEU A 6 2.55 9.34 -13.51
N SER A 7 1.32 9.73 -13.82
CA SER A 7 0.46 10.48 -12.90
C SER A 7 -0.06 9.59 -11.77
N ILE A 8 -0.58 10.22 -10.70
CA ILE A 8 -1.15 9.48 -9.55
C ILE A 8 -2.29 8.54 -9.95
N ASN A 9 -3.10 8.93 -10.93
CA ASN A 9 -4.23 8.12 -11.39
C ASN A 9 -3.76 6.90 -12.19
N GLU A 10 -2.70 7.04 -12.99
CA GLU A 10 -2.13 5.91 -13.72
C GLU A 10 -1.45 4.92 -12.78
N VAL A 11 -0.69 5.42 -11.80
CA VAL A 11 -0.07 4.56 -10.77
C VAL A 11 -1.14 3.87 -9.92
N ALA A 12 -2.19 4.58 -9.54
CA ALA A 12 -3.34 4.02 -8.81
C ALA A 12 -3.97 2.85 -9.57
N LYS A 13 -4.24 3.02 -10.87
CA LYS A 13 -4.75 1.94 -11.73
C LYS A 13 -3.76 0.78 -11.85
N GLN A 14 -2.48 1.06 -12.02
CA GLN A 14 -1.45 0.03 -12.17
C GLN A 14 -1.28 -0.81 -10.90
N LEU A 15 -1.41 -0.19 -9.73
CA LEU A 15 -1.27 -0.86 -8.44
C LEU A 15 -2.59 -1.38 -7.87
N ASP A 16 -3.71 -1.13 -8.56
CA ASP A 16 -5.06 -1.42 -8.04
C ASP A 16 -5.25 -0.86 -6.62
N LEU A 17 -4.94 0.44 -6.46
CA LEU A 17 -5.06 1.16 -5.19
C LEU A 17 -5.79 2.49 -5.41
N PRO A 18 -6.58 2.96 -4.43
CA PRO A 18 -7.15 4.29 -4.49
C PRO A 18 -6.07 5.38 -4.54
N ALA A 19 -6.29 6.43 -5.34
CA ALA A 19 -5.34 7.54 -5.45
C ALA A 19 -5.09 8.24 -4.09
N HIS A 20 -6.09 8.28 -3.20
CA HIS A 20 -5.91 8.86 -1.87
C HIS A 20 -4.94 8.06 -0.99
N THR A 21 -4.85 6.74 -1.18
CA THR A 21 -3.87 5.87 -0.50
C THR A 21 -2.45 6.25 -0.89
N LEU A 22 -2.22 6.48 -2.19
CA LEU A 22 -0.92 6.96 -2.68
C LEU A 22 -0.55 8.33 -2.09
N ARG A 23 -1.50 9.28 -2.04
CA ARG A 23 -1.28 10.59 -1.39
C ARG A 23 -0.95 10.46 0.09
N TYR A 24 -1.61 9.52 0.78
CA TYR A 24 -1.33 9.25 2.17
C TYR A 24 0.07 8.65 2.33
N TRP A 25 0.46 7.70 1.49
CA TRP A 25 1.80 7.10 1.51
C TRP A 25 2.92 8.09 1.16
N GLU A 26 2.70 9.06 0.28
CA GLU A 26 3.65 10.17 0.07
C GLU A 26 4.02 10.88 1.38
N LYS A 27 3.02 11.12 2.23
CA LYS A 27 3.23 11.75 3.54
C LYS A 27 3.92 10.81 4.53
N GLN A 28 3.63 9.51 4.46
CA GLN A 28 4.19 8.54 5.39
C GLN A 28 5.62 8.12 5.04
N PHE A 29 5.98 8.06 3.75
CA PHE A 29 7.28 7.56 3.30
C PHE A 29 8.01 8.57 2.41
N PRO A 30 8.25 9.81 2.86
CA PRO A 30 8.82 10.87 2.03
C PRO A 30 10.25 10.58 1.54
N ALA A 31 10.98 9.69 2.23
CA ALA A 31 12.33 9.26 1.84
C ALA A 31 12.33 8.30 0.64
N SER A 32 11.27 7.51 0.46
CA SER A 32 11.17 6.49 -0.59
C SER A 32 10.19 6.90 -1.69
N ILE A 33 9.15 7.65 -1.34
CA ILE A 33 8.10 8.12 -2.25
C ILE A 33 8.21 9.63 -2.38
N LYS A 34 8.86 10.09 -3.46
CA LYS A 34 8.97 11.51 -3.79
C LYS A 34 8.48 11.75 -5.22
N PRO A 35 7.28 12.31 -5.42
CA PRO A 35 6.83 12.68 -6.76
C PRO A 35 7.70 13.80 -7.31
N ALA A 36 8.00 13.73 -8.61
CA ALA A 36 8.55 14.85 -9.34
C ALA A 36 7.45 15.87 -9.62
N THR A 37 7.72 17.14 -9.29
CA THR A 37 6.83 18.25 -9.63
C THR A 37 7.03 18.61 -11.10
N GLY A 38 6.04 18.33 -11.94
CA GLY A 38 6.00 18.78 -13.33
C GLY A 38 5.46 20.21 -13.46
N ALA A 39 5.37 20.68 -14.71
CA ALA A 39 4.78 21.98 -15.02
C ALA A 39 3.36 22.10 -14.43
N GLY A 40 3.05 23.24 -13.81
CA GLY A 40 1.74 23.50 -13.21
C GLY A 40 1.46 22.74 -11.90
N GLY A 41 2.48 22.23 -11.21
CA GLY A 41 2.34 21.61 -9.88
C GLY A 41 1.76 20.18 -9.90
N ARG A 42 1.72 19.54 -11.07
CA ARG A 42 1.29 18.14 -11.22
C ARG A 42 2.36 17.20 -10.71
N ARG A 43 1.94 16.10 -10.09
CA ARG A 43 2.82 15.06 -9.54
C ARG A 43 3.02 13.97 -10.58
N TYR A 44 4.28 13.62 -10.82
CA TYR A 44 4.67 12.50 -11.63
C TYR A 44 5.60 11.56 -10.86
N TYR A 45 5.34 10.27 -10.92
CA TYR A 45 6.15 9.24 -10.27
C TYR A 45 7.16 8.69 -11.26
N ARG A 46 8.41 8.61 -10.80
CA ARG A 46 9.51 7.97 -11.52
C ARG A 46 9.39 6.45 -11.41
N PRO A 47 10.03 5.69 -12.32
CA PRO A 47 10.07 4.23 -12.24
C PRO A 47 10.56 3.72 -10.88
N GLU A 48 11.61 4.33 -10.31
CA GLU A 48 12.14 4.01 -8.98
C GLU A 48 11.08 4.17 -7.87
N THR A 49 10.33 5.26 -7.93
CA THR A 49 9.25 5.52 -6.97
C THR A 49 8.11 4.52 -7.12
N ILE A 50 7.78 4.12 -8.34
CA ILE A 50 6.76 3.10 -8.62
C ILE A 50 7.21 1.74 -8.06
N SER A 51 8.49 1.38 -8.20
CA SER A 51 9.05 0.18 -7.58
C SER A 51 8.95 0.22 -6.06
N ALA A 52 9.28 1.35 -5.43
CA ALA A 52 9.09 1.53 -4.00
C ALA A 52 7.61 1.40 -3.57
N LEU A 53 6.68 1.96 -4.34
CA LEU A 53 5.24 1.84 -4.09
C LEU A 53 4.75 0.40 -4.17
N LYS A 54 5.16 -0.37 -5.18
CA LYS A 54 4.85 -1.80 -5.31
C LYS A 54 5.30 -2.56 -4.07
N ARG A 55 6.53 -2.27 -3.64
CA ARG A 55 7.10 -2.93 -2.48
C ARG A 55 6.37 -2.61 -1.20
N ILE A 56 6.09 -1.32 -0.95
CA ILE A 56 5.29 -0.90 0.21
C ILE A 56 3.93 -1.59 0.20
N LYS A 57 3.29 -1.72 -0.97
CA LYS A 57 2.04 -2.50 -1.11
C LYS A 57 2.23 -3.94 -0.61
N THR A 58 3.22 -4.66 -1.13
CA THR A 58 3.49 -6.04 -0.71
C THR A 58 3.79 -6.15 0.78
N LEU A 59 4.60 -5.25 1.35
CA LEU A 59 4.88 -5.27 2.78
C LEU A 59 3.62 -5.05 3.65
N LEU A 60 2.75 -4.13 3.25
CA LEU A 60 1.55 -3.79 4.02
C LEU A 60 0.42 -4.81 3.84
N TYR A 61 0.15 -5.23 2.60
CA TYR A 61 -0.99 -6.09 2.27
C TYR A 61 -0.65 -7.57 2.32
N ASP A 62 0.50 -7.98 1.78
CA ASP A 62 0.84 -9.41 1.68
C ASP A 62 1.55 -9.91 2.94
N HIS A 63 2.43 -9.07 3.53
CA HIS A 63 3.16 -9.41 4.76
C HIS A 63 2.49 -8.88 6.05
N GLY A 64 1.39 -8.12 5.94
CA GLY A 64 0.66 -7.59 7.10
C GLY A 64 1.49 -6.64 7.98
N MET A 65 2.53 -5.99 7.45
CA MET A 65 3.30 -5.02 8.22
C MET A 65 2.51 -3.75 8.51
N THR A 66 2.86 -3.10 9.61
CA THR A 66 2.36 -1.76 9.91
C THR A 66 3.20 -0.69 9.21
N ILE A 67 2.62 0.50 9.04
CA ILE A 67 3.32 1.68 8.50
C ILE A 67 4.60 1.98 9.31
N ALA A 68 4.54 1.82 10.64
CA ALA A 68 5.70 2.00 11.51
C ALA A 68 6.80 0.96 11.24
N GLY A 69 6.42 -0.31 11.02
CA GLY A 69 7.35 -1.37 10.64
C GLY A 69 8.04 -1.08 9.31
N VAL A 70 7.28 -0.68 8.28
CA VAL A 70 7.84 -0.32 6.97
C VAL A 70 8.76 0.90 7.07
N LYS A 71 8.40 1.93 7.84
CA LYS A 71 9.27 3.09 8.10
C LYS A 71 10.60 2.69 8.73
N LYS A 72 10.57 1.77 9.71
CA LYS A 72 11.77 1.25 10.35
C LYS A 72 12.65 0.51 9.34
N LEU A 73 12.06 -0.34 8.50
CA LEU A 73 12.78 -1.07 7.44
C LEU A 73 13.48 -0.13 6.45
N ILE A 74 12.82 0.97 6.06
CA ILE A 74 13.41 2.02 5.21
C ILE A 74 14.59 2.69 5.90
N LYS A 75 14.44 3.05 7.18
CA LYS A 75 15.50 3.70 7.96
C LYS A 75 16.73 2.80 8.12
N ASP A 76 16.50 1.51 8.32
CA ASP A 76 17.57 0.52 8.55
C ASP A 76 18.25 0.08 7.24
N GLY A 77 17.85 0.62 6.08
CA GLY A 77 18.42 0.27 4.77
C GLY A 77 18.03 -1.12 4.26
N GLN A 78 17.14 -1.82 4.96
CA GLN A 78 16.71 -3.19 4.63
C GLN A 78 15.58 -3.23 3.59
N PHE A 79 15.03 -2.07 3.23
CA PHE A 79 13.92 -1.91 2.30
C PHE A 79 14.22 -2.42 0.88
N ILE A 80 15.48 -2.59 0.51
CA ILE A 80 15.92 -3.08 -0.82
C ILE A 80 16.04 -4.60 -0.93
N ASN A 81 16.15 -5.37 0.18
CA ASN A 81 16.49 -6.82 0.14
C ASN A 81 15.35 -7.84 0.35
N THR A 82 14.19 -7.43 0.86
CA THR A 82 12.91 -8.17 0.97
C THR A 82 12.31 -8.86 -0.28
N ASP A 83 12.63 -8.50 -1.53
CA ASP A 83 11.94 -9.09 -2.72
C ASP A 83 12.55 -10.42 -3.21
N ILE A 84 13.57 -10.97 -2.52
CA ILE A 84 14.40 -12.05 -3.07
C ILE A 84 13.97 -13.46 -2.60
N THR A 85 12.94 -13.60 -1.75
CA THR A 85 12.58 -14.90 -1.14
C THR A 85 11.40 -15.63 -1.81
N THR A 86 10.79 -15.07 -2.86
CA THR A 86 9.62 -15.70 -3.51
C THR A 86 9.97 -16.43 -4.81
N SER A 87 11.16 -17.03 -4.91
CA SER A 87 11.58 -17.84 -6.07
C SER A 87 12.73 -18.81 -5.73
N SER A 88 12.45 -19.89 -4.99
CA SER A 88 13.13 -21.19 -5.15
C SER A 88 12.42 -22.28 -4.35
N GLU A 89 11.74 -23.18 -5.08
CA GLU A 89 11.45 -24.61 -4.81
C GLU A 89 10.69 -25.01 -3.52
N ASN A 90 9.44 -25.47 -3.62
CA ASN A 90 9.17 -26.90 -3.85
C ASN A 90 7.67 -27.26 -3.89
N SER A 91 7.36 -28.13 -4.85
CA SER A 91 6.18 -28.98 -4.94
C SER A 91 6.15 -29.94 -3.75
N ILE A 92 5.22 -29.78 -2.81
CA ILE A 92 4.82 -30.87 -1.92
C ILE A 92 3.35 -30.69 -1.52
N ASP A 93 2.52 -31.48 -2.20
CA ASP A 93 1.27 -32.09 -1.74
C ASP A 93 0.24 -31.31 -0.91
N SER A 94 -0.95 -31.29 -1.51
CA SER A 94 -2.28 -31.46 -0.92
C SER A 94 -2.47 -31.35 0.60
N LYS A 95 -3.50 -30.58 0.96
CA LYS A 95 -4.22 -30.45 2.24
C LYS A 95 -3.60 -29.49 3.25
N LEU A 96 -4.16 -28.28 3.32
CA LEU A 96 -4.86 -27.84 4.54
C LEU A 96 -5.80 -26.67 4.25
N SER A 97 -7.10 -26.98 4.28
CA SER A 97 -8.16 -26.02 4.49
C SER A 97 -8.01 -25.33 5.85
N LYS A 98 -8.07 -23.99 5.89
CA LYS A 98 -9.04 -23.23 6.71
C LYS A 98 -8.79 -21.72 6.68
N SER A 99 -9.83 -21.00 6.25
CA SER A 99 -10.30 -19.70 6.76
C SER A 99 -9.24 -18.66 7.17
N SER A 100 -8.95 -17.73 6.27
CA SER A 100 -8.61 -16.36 6.65
C SER A 100 -9.02 -15.43 5.51
N GLU A 101 -10.25 -14.95 5.57
CA GLU A 101 -10.73 -13.83 4.74
C GLU A 101 -9.69 -12.71 4.77
N SER A 102 -9.13 -12.39 3.61
CA SER A 102 -8.31 -11.20 3.41
C SER A 102 -9.18 -9.96 3.65
N PHE A 103 -8.98 -9.28 4.77
CA PHE A 103 -9.68 -8.03 5.06
C PHE A 103 -9.11 -6.91 4.18
N ILE A 104 -9.56 -6.85 2.93
CA ILE A 104 -9.50 -5.66 2.10
C ILE A 104 -10.82 -4.95 2.39
N PRO A 105 -10.84 -3.89 3.24
CA PRO A 105 -12.07 -3.16 3.44
C PRO A 105 -12.46 -2.55 2.10
N SER A 106 -13.52 -3.11 1.52
CA SER A 106 -14.17 -2.54 0.35
C SER A 106 -14.76 -1.18 0.75
N ASN A 107 -15.04 -0.29 -0.21
CA ASN A 107 -15.68 1.00 0.13
C ASN A 107 -16.98 0.80 0.94
N THR A 108 -17.66 -0.32 0.75
CA THR A 108 -18.83 -0.75 1.52
C THR A 108 -18.55 -1.09 2.99
N ASP A 109 -17.34 -1.48 3.36
CA ASP A 109 -16.98 -1.79 4.75
C ASP A 109 -16.60 -0.54 5.54
N ILE A 110 -16.06 0.48 4.86
CA ILE A 110 -15.78 1.79 5.45
C ILE A 110 -17.09 2.49 5.83
N ASP A 111 -18.06 2.49 4.92
CA ASP A 111 -19.38 3.12 5.16
C ASP A 111 -20.12 2.44 6.32
N LYS A 112 -20.08 1.10 6.40
CA LYS A 112 -20.64 0.36 7.55
C LYS A 112 -19.92 0.67 8.86
N THR A 113 -18.60 0.83 8.83
CA THR A 113 -17.82 1.15 10.03
C THR A 113 -18.11 2.58 10.50
N ILE A 114 -18.32 3.52 9.58
CA ILE A 114 -18.73 4.89 9.89
C ILE A 114 -20.12 4.92 10.53
N ASP A 115 -21.08 4.20 9.94
CA ASP A 115 -22.45 4.09 10.49
C ASP A 115 -22.45 3.49 11.90
N LEU A 116 -21.66 2.44 12.12
CA LEU A 116 -21.52 1.81 13.45
C LEU A 116 -20.91 2.77 14.50
N LEU A 117 -19.91 3.57 14.10
CA LEU A 117 -19.28 4.57 14.96
C LEU A 117 -20.23 5.72 15.29
N GLU A 118 -21.09 6.11 14.34
CA GLU A 118 -22.10 7.15 14.53
C GLU A 118 -23.20 6.70 15.50
N GLN A 119 -23.66 5.45 15.38
CA GLN A 119 -24.59 4.81 16.32
C GLN A 119 -24.01 4.72 17.73
N ALA A 120 -22.74 4.31 17.87
CA ALA A 120 -22.07 4.25 19.17
C ALA A 120 -21.93 5.65 19.82
N ARG A 121 -21.70 6.69 19.00
CA ARG A 121 -21.62 8.08 19.49
C ARG A 121 -22.96 8.59 20.00
N ALA A 122 -24.07 8.22 19.36
CA ALA A 122 -25.42 8.59 19.80
C ALA A 122 -25.79 7.99 21.17
N ILE A 123 -25.24 6.82 21.51
CA ILE A 123 -25.46 6.17 22.81
C ILE A 123 -24.68 6.88 23.93
N LEU A 124 -23.52 7.44 23.62
CA LEU A 124 -22.63 8.08 24.60
C LEU A 124 -22.98 9.56 24.90
N ASN A 125 -23.70 10.24 24.00
CA ASN A 125 -24.22 11.60 24.19
C ASN A 125 -25.71 11.65 23.83
N PRO A 126 -26.63 11.24 24.73
CA PRO A 126 -28.07 11.32 24.48
C PRO A 126 -28.58 12.77 24.40
#